data_AF-A0A838NDQ8-F1
#
_entry.id   AF-A0A838NDQ8-F1
#
_cell.length_a   1.000
_cell.length_b   1.000
_cell.length_c   1.000
_cell.angle_alpha   90.00
_cell.angle_beta   90.00
_cell.angle_gamma   90.00
#
_symmetry.space_group_name_H-M   'P 1'
#
loop_
_entity.id
_entity.type
_entity.pdbx_description
1 polymer ?
#
loop_
_entity_poly.entity_id
_entity_poly.type
_entity_poly.pdbx_seq_one_letter_code
_entity_poly.pdbx_strand_id
1 'polypeptide(L)'
;QRIKRFKPRAPDAPDGTWRMAQSDVDRVQEFRKCIECFLCQDVCHVLRDHQRHQDFIGPRFLVHVAALEMHPLDVEDRIGELRQAHGIGYCNITKCCTAVCPEHITITDNAIIPLKERVVDQFFDPLGKLLKVFSRRETGS
;
A
#
# COMPACT_ATOMS: atom_id res chain seq x y z
N GLN A 1 2.19 15.23 5.95
CA GLN A 1 0.96 15.09 5.13
C GLN A 1 0.08 14.00 5.71
N ARG A 2 -1.25 14.08 5.52
CA ARG A 2 -2.21 13.11 6.06
C ARG A 2 -2.57 12.09 4.98
N ILE A 3 -2.49 10.79 5.29
CA ILE A 3 -2.93 9.71 4.40
C ILE A 3 -4.44 9.83 4.17
N LYS A 4 -4.88 9.75 2.91
CA LYS A 4 -6.30 9.76 2.56
C LYS A 4 -7.06 8.66 3.29
N ARG A 5 -8.23 9.01 3.84
CA ARG A 5 -9.08 8.08 4.60
C ARG A 5 -9.65 6.98 3.70
N PHE A 6 -10.05 5.88 4.31
CA PHE A 6 -10.79 4.80 3.67
C PHE A 6 -12.08 5.31 3.02
N LYS A 7 -12.37 4.88 1.79
CA LYS A 7 -13.58 5.22 1.07
C LYS A 7 -14.23 3.92 0.55
N PRO A 8 -15.25 3.39 1.24
CA PRO A 8 -15.89 2.17 0.79
C PRO A 8 -16.63 2.38 -0.54
N ARG A 9 -16.64 1.36 -1.40
CA ARG A 9 -17.57 1.25 -2.53
C ARG A 9 -19.02 1.18 -2.05
N ALA A 10 -19.96 1.38 -2.97
CA ALA A 10 -21.38 1.19 -2.69
C ALA A 10 -21.67 -0.22 -2.13
N PRO A 11 -22.61 -0.35 -1.16
CA PRO A 11 -23.05 -1.64 -0.65
C PRO A 11 -23.57 -2.59 -1.74
N ASP A 12 -23.42 -3.90 -1.53
CA ASP A 12 -23.89 -4.93 -2.46
C ASP A 12 -25.37 -5.28 -2.28
N ALA A 13 -25.89 -5.03 -1.08
CA ALA A 13 -27.22 -5.42 -0.68
C ALA A 13 -28.06 -4.20 -0.26
N PRO A 14 -29.40 -4.24 -0.43
CA PRO A 14 -30.30 -3.15 -0.05
C PRO A 14 -30.28 -2.79 1.45
N ASP A 15 -29.81 -3.71 2.30
CA ASP A 15 -29.66 -3.52 3.75
C ASP A 15 -28.39 -2.73 4.14
N GLY A 16 -27.58 -2.31 3.16
CA GLY A 16 -26.34 -1.57 3.37
C GLY A 16 -25.13 -2.45 3.67
N THR A 17 -25.22 -3.78 3.51
CA THR A 17 -24.10 -4.70 3.73
C THR A 17 -23.22 -4.92 2.48
N TRP A 18 -21.98 -5.33 2.72
CA TRP A 18 -21.04 -5.75 1.67
C TRP A 18 -20.81 -7.26 1.73
N ARG A 19 -20.55 -7.85 0.57
CA ARG A 19 -20.10 -9.23 0.40
C ARG A 19 -18.64 -9.20 -0.03
N MET A 20 -17.79 -9.96 0.66
CA MET A 20 -16.38 -10.11 0.34
C MET A 20 -16.01 -11.58 0.39
N ALA A 21 -15.13 -12.03 -0.50
CA ALA A 21 -14.55 -13.35 -0.38
C ALA A 21 -13.55 -13.35 0.80
N GLN A 22 -13.52 -14.44 1.57
CA GLN A 22 -12.60 -14.57 2.71
C GLN A 22 -11.14 -14.39 2.27
N SER A 23 -10.79 -14.93 1.10
CA SER A 23 -9.45 -14.80 0.50
C SER A 23 -9.01 -13.34 0.30
N ASP A 24 -9.93 -12.44 -0.05
CA ASP A 24 -9.61 -11.03 -0.28
C ASP A 24 -9.41 -10.28 1.04
N VAL A 25 -10.04 -10.76 2.11
CA VAL A 25 -9.95 -10.18 3.44
C VAL A 25 -8.70 -10.66 4.16
N ASP A 26 -8.34 -11.94 4.04
CA ASP A 26 -7.23 -12.58 4.76
C ASP A 26 -5.90 -11.84 4.59
N ARG A 27 -5.62 -11.37 3.37
CA ARG A 27 -4.39 -10.61 3.08
C ARG A 27 -4.29 -9.31 3.86
N VAL A 28 -5.41 -8.61 4.05
CA VAL A 28 -5.46 -7.32 4.74
C VAL A 28 -5.51 -7.48 6.26
N GLN A 29 -6.00 -8.62 6.75
CA GLN A 29 -6.05 -8.94 8.18
C GLN A 29 -4.67 -8.97 8.82
N GLU A 30 -3.63 -9.38 8.08
CA GLU A 30 -2.25 -9.33 8.58
C GLU A 30 -1.87 -7.91 9.03
N PHE A 31 -2.16 -6.89 8.22
CA PHE A 31 -1.80 -5.51 8.53
C PHE A 31 -2.58 -4.93 9.72
N ARG A 32 -3.76 -5.48 10.01
CA ARG A 32 -4.60 -5.09 11.15
C ARG A 32 -4.08 -5.60 12.49
N LYS A 33 -3.12 -6.54 12.50
CA LYS A 33 -2.40 -6.94 13.72
C LYS A 33 -1.50 -5.82 14.24
N CYS A 34 -1.22 -4.78 13.45
CA CYS A 34 -0.28 -3.74 13.85
C CYS A 34 -0.75 -2.96 15.09
N ILE A 35 -0.03 -3.14 16.20
CA ILE A 35 -0.32 -2.48 17.50
C ILE A 35 0.24 -1.06 17.63
N GLU A 36 0.70 -0.45 16.53
CA GLU A 36 1.27 0.91 16.52
C GLU A 36 2.42 1.13 17.51
N CYS A 37 3.30 0.14 17.70
CA CYS A 37 4.46 0.26 18.61
C CYS A 37 5.64 1.06 18.03
N PHE A 38 5.62 1.38 16.73
CA PHE A 38 6.65 2.15 16.00
C PHE A 38 8.08 1.57 15.97
N LEU A 39 8.37 0.40 16.52
CA LEU A 39 9.70 -0.25 16.45
C LEU A 39 10.24 -0.36 15.01
N CYS A 40 9.35 -0.62 14.05
CA CYS A 40 9.72 -0.68 12.64
C CYS A 40 10.18 0.68 12.07
N GLN A 41 9.66 1.81 12.57
CA GLN A 41 10.17 3.15 12.21
C GLN A 41 11.56 3.36 12.76
N ASP A 42 11.75 3.11 14.05
CA ASP A 42 12.99 3.44 14.76
C ASP A 42 14.20 2.67 14.21
N VAL A 43 14.00 1.40 13.84
CA VAL A 43 15.07 0.58 13.26
C VAL A 43 15.31 0.84 11.77
N CYS A 44 14.42 1.57 11.09
CA CYS A 44 14.53 1.78 9.65
C CYS A 44 15.78 2.60 9.32
N HIS A 45 16.78 2.00 8.67
CA HIS A 45 18.04 2.67 8.33
C HIS A 45 17.84 3.93 7.46
N VAL A 46 16.78 3.98 6.64
CA VAL A 46 16.44 5.17 5.85
C VAL A 46 16.07 6.37 6.72
N LEU A 47 15.35 6.12 7.81
CA LEU A 47 14.97 7.15 8.77
C LEU A 47 16.12 7.43 9.74
N ARG A 48 16.67 6.38 10.36
CA ARG A 48 17.69 6.48 11.39
C ARG A 48 19.04 6.99 10.86
N ASP A 49 19.54 6.37 9.80
CA ASP A 49 20.92 6.57 9.33
C ASP A 49 20.99 7.61 8.20
N HIS A 50 19.98 7.66 7.33
CA HIS A 50 19.90 8.64 6.23
C HIS A 50 19.02 9.87 6.54
N GLN A 51 18.43 9.94 7.74
CA GLN A 51 17.69 11.09 8.26
C GLN A 51 16.55 11.61 7.35
N ARG A 52 15.95 10.73 6.54
CA ARG A 52 14.93 11.09 5.53
C ARG A 52 13.52 11.30 6.08
N HIS A 53 13.36 11.76 7.32
CA HIS A 53 12.05 11.91 7.97
C HIS A 53 11.09 12.87 7.25
N GLN A 54 11.63 13.83 6.48
CA GLN A 54 10.82 14.77 5.70
C GLN A 54 10.35 14.19 4.36
N ASP A 55 11.12 13.25 3.80
CA ASP A 55 10.89 12.73 2.45
C ASP A 55 10.26 11.32 2.46
N PHE A 56 10.50 10.55 3.52
CA PHE A 56 10.06 9.16 3.65
C PHE A 56 9.17 8.99 4.87
N ILE A 57 7.95 8.50 4.63
CA ILE A 57 6.97 8.30 5.69
C ILE A 57 7.36 7.13 6.63
N GLY A 58 8.05 6.12 6.11
CA GLY A 58 8.52 4.96 6.88
C GLY A 58 7.58 3.76 6.94
N PRO A 59 8.12 2.57 7.31
CA PRO A 59 7.40 1.29 7.30
C PRO A 59 6.07 1.28 8.08
N ARG A 60 5.96 1.88 9.27
CA ARG A 60 4.69 1.81 10.03
C ARG A 60 3.54 2.41 9.24
N PHE A 61 3.76 3.57 8.65
CA PHE A 61 2.72 4.23 7.90
C PHE A 61 2.48 3.55 6.55
N LEU A 62 3.51 2.96 5.93
CA LEU A 62 3.32 2.12 4.75
C LEU A 62 2.47 0.87 5.03
N VAL A 63 2.56 0.25 6.22
CA VAL A 63 1.63 -0.82 6.64
C VAL A 63 0.19 -0.31 6.69
N HIS A 64 -0.03 0.91 7.18
CA HIS A 64 -1.37 1.51 7.17
C HIS A 64 -1.87 1.81 5.76
N VAL A 65 -1.02 2.34 4.88
CA VAL A 65 -1.40 2.56 3.48
C VAL A 65 -1.69 1.22 2.80
N ALA A 66 -0.89 0.18 3.04
CA ALA A 66 -1.12 -1.17 2.54
C ALA A 66 -2.49 -1.72 2.98
N ALA A 67 -2.86 -1.52 4.24
CA ALA A 67 -4.15 -1.94 4.76
C ALA A 67 -5.34 -1.24 4.09
N LEU A 68 -5.16 -0.02 3.57
CA LEU A 68 -6.17 0.73 2.84
C LEU A 68 -6.19 0.35 1.35
N GLU A 69 -5.03 0.46 0.69
CA GLU A 69 -4.86 0.25 -0.74
C GLU A 69 -5.21 -1.16 -1.21
N MET A 70 -4.98 -2.16 -0.35
CA MET A 70 -5.30 -3.56 -0.65
C MET A 70 -6.66 -3.98 -0.09
N HIS A 71 -7.43 -3.08 0.54
CA HIS A 71 -8.74 -3.41 1.07
C HIS A 71 -9.75 -3.63 -0.06
N PRO A 72 -10.46 -4.77 -0.12
CA PRO A 72 -11.39 -5.08 -1.23
C PRO A 72 -12.63 -4.17 -1.34
N LEU A 73 -12.80 -3.26 -0.38
CA LEU A 73 -13.91 -2.31 -0.36
C LEU A 73 -13.46 -0.89 -0.63
N ASP A 74 -12.16 -0.59 -0.48
CA ASP A 74 -11.68 0.77 -0.67
C ASP A 74 -11.59 1.07 -2.17
N VAL A 75 -12.11 2.24 -2.56
CA VAL A 75 -12.04 2.73 -3.96
C VAL A 75 -11.17 3.97 -4.09
N GLU A 76 -10.55 4.43 -3.01
CA GLU A 76 -9.62 5.54 -3.05
C GLU A 76 -8.26 5.15 -3.64
N ASP A 77 -7.65 6.05 -4.42
CA ASP A 77 -6.33 5.86 -5.02
C ASP A 77 -5.29 6.72 -4.28
N ARG A 78 -4.32 6.06 -3.65
CA ARG A 78 -3.18 6.69 -2.95
C ARG A 78 -1.85 6.46 -3.65
N ILE A 79 -1.82 5.82 -4.83
CA ILE A 79 -0.56 5.43 -5.48
C ILE A 79 0.26 6.66 -5.91
N GLY A 80 -0.40 7.72 -6.38
CA GLY A 80 0.25 8.99 -6.68
C GLY A 80 0.93 9.64 -5.46
N GLU A 81 0.23 9.65 -4.32
CA GLU A 81 0.75 10.16 -3.05
C GLU A 81 1.87 9.27 -2.49
N LEU A 82 1.74 7.94 -2.64
CA LEU A 82 2.77 6.99 -2.23
C LEU A 82 4.13 7.30 -2.85
N ARG A 83 4.13 7.64 -4.15
CA ARG A 83 5.33 8.02 -4.88
C ARG A 83 5.86 9.39 -4.48
N GLN A 84 5.01 10.42 -4.49
CA GLN A 84 5.45 11.82 -4.41
C GLN A 84 5.55 12.32 -2.96
N ALA A 85 4.55 12.02 -2.15
CA ALA A 85 4.36 12.57 -0.81
C ALA A 85 4.89 11.65 0.30
N HIS A 86 4.93 10.34 0.06
CA HIS A 86 5.30 9.36 1.08
C HIS A 86 6.66 8.71 0.85
N GLY A 87 7.29 8.99 -0.29
CA GLY A 87 8.66 8.57 -0.58
C GLY A 87 8.87 7.07 -0.59
N ILE A 88 7.88 6.28 -1.02
CA ILE A 88 7.99 4.81 -1.02
C ILE A 88 9.24 4.29 -1.76
N GLY A 89 9.75 5.06 -2.72
CA GLY A 89 10.99 4.76 -3.46
C GLY A 89 12.24 4.69 -2.57
N TYR A 90 12.26 5.32 -1.39
CA TYR A 90 13.43 5.31 -0.50
C TYR A 90 13.64 3.99 0.24
N CYS A 91 12.62 3.14 0.36
CA CYS A 91 12.80 1.86 1.05
C CYS A 91 13.74 0.94 0.24
N ASN A 92 14.82 0.45 0.85
CA ASN A 92 15.78 -0.43 0.17
C ASN A 92 15.50 -1.94 0.36
N ILE A 93 14.33 -2.32 0.88
CA ILE A 93 13.92 -3.73 1.04
C ILE A 93 14.90 -4.55 1.92
N THR A 94 15.62 -3.90 2.84
CA THR A 94 16.56 -4.57 3.76
C THR A 94 15.89 -5.41 4.84
N LYS A 95 14.55 -5.36 4.95
CA LYS A 95 13.76 -6.13 5.94
C LYS A 95 14.04 -5.82 7.42
N CYS A 96 14.72 -4.72 7.73
CA CYS A 96 14.95 -4.28 9.12
C CYS A 96 13.64 -4.10 9.91
N CYS A 97 12.59 -3.58 9.27
CA CYS A 97 11.26 -3.43 9.87
C CYS A 97 10.56 -4.77 10.15
N THR A 98 10.70 -5.74 9.24
CA THR A 98 10.12 -7.08 9.42
C THR A 98 10.78 -7.80 10.59
N ALA A 99 12.11 -7.72 10.70
CA ALA A 99 12.89 -8.44 11.71
C ALA A 99 12.54 -8.04 13.16
N VAL A 100 12.03 -6.83 13.38
CA VAL A 100 11.71 -6.30 14.72
C VAL A 100 10.22 -6.27 15.04
N CYS A 101 9.34 -6.65 14.12
CA CYS A 101 7.90 -6.54 14.34
C CYS A 101 7.43 -7.60 15.35
N PRO A 102 6.90 -7.21 16.52
CA PRO A 102 6.47 -8.18 17.55
C PRO A 102 5.22 -8.97 17.13
N GLU A 103 4.42 -8.41 16.22
CA GLU A 103 3.21 -9.03 15.68
C GLU A 103 3.48 -9.92 14.47
N HIS A 104 4.76 -10.13 14.14
CA HIS A 104 5.22 -10.97 13.03
C HIS A 104 4.60 -10.59 11.67
N ILE A 105 4.30 -9.30 11.50
CA ILE A 105 3.84 -8.77 10.20
C ILE A 105 5.02 -8.81 9.24
N THR A 106 4.81 -9.42 8.07
CA THR A 106 5.77 -9.46 6.97
C THR A 106 5.80 -8.13 6.21
N ILE A 107 6.11 -7.04 6.93
CA ILE A 107 5.98 -5.64 6.48
C ILE A 107 6.61 -5.42 5.11
N THR A 108 7.83 -5.93 4.90
CA THR A 108 8.52 -5.71 3.63
C THR A 108 7.84 -6.44 2.48
N ASP A 109 7.56 -7.74 2.67
CA ASP A 109 7.12 -8.63 1.61
C ASP A 109 5.63 -8.47 1.27
N ASN A 110 4.77 -8.32 2.27
CA ASN A 110 3.33 -8.25 2.05
C ASN A 110 2.79 -6.82 1.99
N ALA A 111 3.45 -5.84 2.61
CA ALA A 111 3.03 -4.43 2.54
C ALA A 111 3.87 -3.61 1.56
N ILE A 112 5.18 -3.47 1.77
CA ILE A 112 5.99 -2.49 1.03
C ILE A 112 6.21 -2.90 -0.43
N ILE A 113 6.59 -4.15 -0.71
CA ILE A 113 6.82 -4.62 -2.09
C ILE A 113 5.55 -4.46 -2.95
N PRO A 114 4.36 -4.92 -2.51
CA PRO A 114 3.13 -4.76 -3.31
C PRO A 114 2.74 -3.31 -3.55
N LEU A 115 2.96 -2.42 -2.58
CA LEU A 115 2.76 -0.99 -2.79
C LEU A 115 3.75 -0.43 -3.83
N LYS A 116 5.01 -0.89 -3.82
CA LYS A 116 5.99 -0.52 -4.84
C LYS A 116 5.61 -1.03 -6.22
N GLU A 117 5.19 -2.29 -6.34
CA GLU A 117 4.72 -2.89 -7.60
C GLU A 117 3.59 -2.05 -8.21
N ARG A 118 2.57 -1.69 -7.41
CA ARG A 118 1.49 -0.79 -7.87
C ARG A 118 1.98 0.57 -8.35
N VAL A 119 2.97 1.17 -7.69
CA VAL A 119 3.60 2.42 -8.12
C VAL A 119 4.35 2.23 -9.44
N VAL A 120 5.06 1.10 -9.60
CA VAL A 120 5.77 0.75 -10.84
C VAL A 120 4.78 0.57 -11.98
N ASP A 121 3.73 -0.21 -11.79
CA ASP A 121 2.71 -0.49 -12.81
C ASP A 121 2.03 0.80 -13.32
N GLN A 122 1.72 1.75 -12.43
CA GLN A 122 1.05 2.99 -12.83
C GLN A 122 2.00 3.97 -13.54
N PHE A 123 3.24 4.09 -13.09
CA PHE A 123 4.13 5.17 -13.52
C PHE A 123 5.24 4.74 -14.49
N PHE A 124 5.70 3.50 -14.41
CA PHE A 124 6.91 3.03 -15.07
C PHE A 124 6.71 1.88 -16.06
N ASP A 125 5.50 1.30 -16.18
CA ASP A 125 5.19 0.32 -17.22
C ASP A 125 4.63 0.98 -18.52
N PRO A 126 5.48 1.28 -19.52
CA PRO A 126 5.03 1.83 -20.80
C PRO A 126 4.29 0.80 -21.66
N LEU A 127 4.57 -0.50 -21.51
CA LEU A 127 3.94 -1.57 -22.29
C LEU A 127 2.50 -1.78 -21.82
N GLY A 128 2.25 -1.78 -20.52
CA GLY A 128 0.91 -1.80 -19.95
C GLY A 128 0.07 -0.58 -20.36
N LYS A 129 0.68 0.60 -20.47
CA LYS A 129 0.01 1.81 -21.00
C LYS A 129 -0.34 1.67 -22.48
N LEU A 130 0.58 1.17 -23.30
CA LEU A 130 0.34 0.91 -24.73
C LEU A 130 -0.80 -0.09 -24.91
N LEU A 131 -0.78 -1.24 -24.21
CA LEU A 131 -1.85 -2.25 -24.27
C LEU A 131 -3.22 -1.71 -23.86
N LYS A 132 -3.30 -0.88 -22.81
CA LYS A 132 -4.56 -0.19 -22.42
C LYS A 132 -5.07 0.78 -23.49
N VAL A 133 -4.17 1.47 -24.20
CA VAL A 133 -4.56 2.38 -25.31
C VAL A 133 -5.07 1.58 -26.50
N PHE A 134 -4.47 0.43 -26.80
CA PHE A 134 -4.92 -0.44 -27.89
C PHE A 134 -6.26 -1.14 -27.58
N SER A 135 -6.47 -1.69 -26.37
CA SER A 135 -7.74 -2.36 -26.05
C SER A 135 -8.94 -1.40 -25.93
N ARG A 136 -8.70 -0.14 -25.56
CA ARG A 136 -9.73 0.90 -25.50
C ARG A 136 -10.17 1.40 -26.89
N ARG A 137 -9.38 1.13 -27.93
CA ARG A 137 -9.75 1.41 -29.34
C ARG A 137 -10.68 0.35 -29.92
N GLU A 138 -10.61 -0.90 -29.46
CA GLU A 138 -11.46 -1.99 -29.98
C GLU A 138 -12.89 -1.98 -29.42
N THR A 139 -13.12 -1.34 -28.27
CA THR A 139 -14.45 -1.21 -27.65
C THR A 139 -15.20 0.07 -28.04
N GLY A 140 -14.64 0.86 -28.97
CA GLY A 140 -15.20 2.12 -29.44
C GLY A 140 -15.56 2.16 -30.93
N SER A 141 -15.78 1.00 -31.57
CA SER A 141 -16.31 0.89 -32.93
C SER A 141 -17.64 0.14 -32.97
#